data_AF-A0A2V6EV75-F1
#
_entry.id   AF-A0A2V6EV75-F1
#
_cell.length_a   1.000
_cell.length_b   1.000
_cell.length_c   1.000
_cell.angle_alpha   90.00
_cell.angle_beta   90.00
_cell.angle_gamma   90.00
#
_symmetry.space_group_name_H-M   'P 1'
#
loop_
_entity.id
_entity.type
_entity.pdbx_description
1 polymer ?
#
loop_
_entity_poly.entity_id
_entity_poly.type
_entity_poly.pdbx_seq_one_letter_code
_entity_poly.pdbx_strand_id
1 'polypeptide(L)'
;MKQILRVISVGALLVSSALAQQGRSLDVEIGQRVKLRTFGGPNVEVIVNGVDQFDISVTVIDYEHMRFVRTNGNYGYRQPGITNKQVKIADRGPTRLFHRGGCSVYYVPSMDTRMNHAKLEVKVEH
;
A
#
# COMPACT_ATOMS: atom_id res chain seq x y z
N MET A 1 60.00 -15.53 -30.11
CA MET A 1 59.51 -14.15 -30.40
C MET A 1 58.16 -14.33 -31.10
N LYS A 2 56.98 -13.85 -30.67
CA LYS A 2 56.53 -12.78 -29.76
C LYS A 2 55.31 -13.29 -28.99
N GLN A 3 55.19 -12.94 -27.71
CA GLN A 3 53.96 -13.04 -26.93
C GLN A 3 52.92 -12.04 -27.46
N ILE A 4 51.65 -12.44 -27.52
CA ILE A 4 50.52 -11.49 -27.48
C ILE A 4 49.48 -12.06 -26.50
N LEU A 5 49.57 -11.57 -25.26
CA LEU A 5 48.51 -11.63 -24.27
C LEU A 5 47.33 -10.78 -24.80
N ARG A 6 46.12 -11.32 -24.81
CA ARG A 6 44.89 -10.52 -24.82
C ARG A 6 44.07 -10.83 -23.58
N VAL A 7 44.30 -10.01 -22.57
CA VAL A 7 43.40 -9.77 -21.44
C VAL A 7 42.19 -9.01 -21.98
N ILE A 8 40.99 -9.56 -21.88
CA ILE A 8 39.75 -8.78 -22.00
C ILE A 8 38.85 -9.15 -20.82
N SER A 9 39.00 -8.33 -19.79
CA SER A 9 38.01 -7.87 -18.80
C SER A 9 36.72 -8.70 -18.63
N VAL A 10 36.63 -9.29 -17.43
CA VAL A 10 35.40 -9.68 -16.74
C VAL A 10 34.53 -8.42 -16.55
N GLY A 11 33.63 -8.17 -17.49
CA GLY A 11 32.52 -7.25 -17.28
C GLY A 11 31.45 -7.98 -16.50
N ALA A 12 31.52 -7.93 -15.18
CA ALA A 12 30.41 -8.36 -14.32
C ALA A 12 29.16 -7.61 -14.78
N LEU A 13 28.22 -8.35 -15.39
CA LEU A 13 26.87 -7.86 -15.62
C LEU A 13 26.34 -7.44 -14.25
N LEU A 14 26.23 -6.14 -14.01
CA LEU A 14 25.49 -5.60 -12.88
C LEU A 14 24.05 -6.07 -13.06
N VAL A 15 23.71 -7.13 -12.35
CA VAL A 15 22.33 -7.56 -12.11
C VAL A 15 21.69 -6.39 -11.39
N SER A 16 21.10 -5.48 -12.16
CA SER A 16 20.11 -4.55 -11.66
C SER A 16 18.87 -5.39 -11.39
N SER A 17 18.90 -6.16 -10.29
CA SER A 17 17.69 -6.57 -9.62
C SER A 17 17.08 -5.28 -9.06
N ALA A 18 16.41 -4.53 -9.94
CA ALA A 18 15.20 -3.85 -9.51
C ALA A 18 14.35 -4.96 -8.92
N LEU A 19 14.43 -5.13 -7.60
CA LEU A 19 13.45 -5.88 -6.83
C LEU A 19 12.12 -5.35 -7.36
N ALA A 20 11.44 -6.17 -8.16
CA ALA A 20 10.15 -5.79 -8.70
C ALA A 20 9.27 -5.58 -7.48
N GLN A 21 9.09 -4.31 -7.07
CA GLN A 21 8.07 -3.91 -6.12
C GLN A 21 6.80 -4.54 -6.65
N GLN A 22 6.33 -5.61 -6.01
CA GLN A 22 5.10 -6.29 -6.39
C GLN A 22 3.93 -5.41 -5.98
N GLY A 23 3.75 -4.31 -6.70
CA GLY A 23 2.57 -3.48 -6.64
C GLY A 23 1.38 -4.28 -7.15
N ARG A 24 0.40 -4.54 -6.29
CA ARG A 24 -0.87 -5.14 -6.70
C ARG A 24 -1.86 -4.02 -6.97
N SER A 25 -2.32 -3.94 -8.21
CA SER A 25 -3.44 -3.07 -8.59
C SER A 25 -4.75 -3.74 -8.20
N LEU A 26 -5.63 -2.99 -7.56
CA LEU A 26 -6.95 -3.42 -7.11
C LEU A 26 -7.98 -2.44 -7.66
N ASP A 27 -9.07 -2.98 -8.18
CA ASP A 27 -10.28 -2.21 -8.46
C ASP A 27 -11.26 -2.48 -7.32
N VAL A 28 -11.46 -1.50 -6.44
CA VAL A 28 -12.20 -1.69 -5.18
C VAL A 28 -13.48 -0.88 -5.18
N GLU A 29 -14.58 -1.48 -4.75
CA GLU A 29 -15.83 -0.74 -4.58
C GLU A 29 -15.71 0.26 -3.42
N ILE A 30 -16.34 1.43 -3.55
CA ILE A 30 -16.41 2.41 -2.48
C ILE A 30 -17.12 1.79 -1.25
N GLY A 31 -16.51 1.93 -0.08
CA GLY A 31 -16.95 1.28 1.16
C GLY A 31 -16.39 -0.14 1.35
N GLN A 32 -15.74 -0.73 0.35
CA GLN A 32 -15.11 -2.04 0.47
C GLN A 32 -13.89 -1.98 1.39
N ARG A 33 -13.76 -3.00 2.25
CA ARG A 33 -12.62 -3.18 3.15
C ARG A 33 -11.48 -3.91 2.45
N VAL A 34 -10.34 -3.24 2.35
CA VAL A 34 -9.10 -3.82 1.81
C VAL A 34 -8.19 -4.21 2.97
N LYS A 35 -8.08 -5.51 3.24
CA LYS A 35 -7.17 -6.06 4.27
C LYS A 35 -5.73 -6.08 3.76
N LEU A 36 -4.85 -5.26 4.34
CA LEU A 36 -3.45 -5.17 3.90
C LEU A 36 -2.66 -6.45 4.18
N ARG A 37 -3.07 -7.20 5.20
CA ARG A 37 -2.50 -8.51 5.54
C ARG A 37 -2.59 -9.54 4.41
N THR A 38 -3.60 -9.45 3.54
CA THR A 38 -3.76 -10.30 2.35
C THR A 38 -2.61 -10.12 1.35
N PHE A 39 -1.91 -8.99 1.42
CA PHE A 39 -0.78 -8.64 0.54
C PHE A 39 0.58 -8.76 1.24
N GLY A 40 0.63 -9.36 2.44
CA GLY A 40 1.84 -9.40 3.27
C GLY A 40 2.09 -8.13 4.09
N GLY A 41 1.15 -7.18 4.12
CA GLY A 41 1.22 -5.95 4.91
C GLY A 41 0.77 -6.12 6.38
N PRO A 42 0.68 -5.00 7.14
CA PRO A 42 0.26 -5.01 8.54
C PRO A 42 -1.20 -5.42 8.71
N ASN A 43 -1.61 -5.71 9.94
CA ASN A 43 -3.00 -6.06 10.26
C ASN A 43 -3.91 -4.81 10.29
N VAL A 44 -4.10 -4.22 9.11
CA VAL A 44 -4.82 -2.96 8.89
C VAL A 44 -5.82 -3.17 7.74
N GLU A 45 -7.00 -2.57 7.88
CA GLU A 45 -7.98 -2.43 6.80
C GLU A 45 -7.98 -0.98 6.29
N VAL A 46 -8.01 -0.81 4.97
CA VAL A 46 -8.20 0.47 4.31
C VAL A 46 -9.53 0.46 3.57
N ILE A 47 -10.33 1.50 3.76
CA ILE A 47 -11.63 1.68 3.13
C ILE A 47 -11.59 3.01 2.39
N VAL A 48 -11.90 3.02 1.10
CA VAL A 48 -12.17 4.27 0.37
C VAL A 48 -13.64 4.58 0.55
N ASN A 49 -13.96 5.68 1.21
CA ASN A 49 -15.34 6.07 1.51
C ASN A 49 -15.97 6.91 0.39
N GLY A 50 -15.14 7.56 -0.42
CA GLY A 50 -15.57 8.41 -1.51
C GLY A 50 -14.38 9.03 -2.22
N VAL A 51 -14.56 9.33 -3.50
CA VAL A 51 -13.58 10.02 -4.34
C VAL A 51 -14.32 11.15 -5.03
N ASP A 52 -13.89 12.38 -4.76
CA ASP A 52 -14.36 13.58 -5.43
C ASP A 52 -13.29 14.08 -6.41
N GLN A 53 -13.57 15.19 -7.11
CA GLN A 53 -12.64 15.75 -8.10
C GLN A 53 -11.26 16.09 -7.52
N PHE A 54 -11.20 16.53 -6.26
CA PHE A 54 -9.97 17.06 -5.65
C PHE A 54 -9.48 16.25 -4.45
N ASP A 55 -10.34 15.44 -3.86
CA ASP A 55 -10.10 14.79 -2.58
C ASP A 55 -10.56 13.34 -2.59
N ILE A 56 -9.88 12.51 -1.80
CA ILE A 56 -10.28 11.14 -1.52
C ILE A 56 -10.45 10.95 -0.02
N SER A 57 -11.61 10.43 0.38
CA SER A 57 -11.94 10.11 1.77
C SER A 57 -11.61 8.65 2.06
N VAL A 58 -10.85 8.42 3.12
CA VAL A 58 -10.33 7.10 3.48
C VAL A 58 -10.47 6.86 4.97
N THR A 59 -10.94 5.68 5.33
CA THR A 59 -10.87 5.16 6.70
C THR A 59 -9.80 4.08 6.78
N VAL A 60 -8.96 4.18 7.81
CA VAL A 60 -7.97 3.17 8.17
C VAL A 60 -8.39 2.57 9.51
N ILE A 61 -8.58 1.26 9.54
CA ILE A 61 -8.87 0.50 10.75
C ILE A 61 -7.64 -0.32 11.10
N ASP A 62 -7.00 0.04 12.19
CA ASP A 62 -5.76 -0.56 12.67
C ASP A 62 -6.04 -1.54 13.80
N TYR A 63 -5.92 -2.83 13.49
CA TYR A 63 -6.18 -3.93 14.41
C TYR A 63 -4.95 -4.31 15.24
N GLU A 64 -3.75 -3.81 14.91
CA GLU A 64 -2.54 -4.07 15.72
C GLU A 64 -2.62 -3.40 17.08
N HIS A 65 -3.38 -2.30 17.17
CA HIS A 65 -3.65 -1.60 18.43
C HIS A 65 -4.84 -2.18 19.23
N MET A 66 -5.50 -3.24 18.75
CA MET A 66 -6.46 -3.96 19.58
C MET A 66 -5.72 -4.71 20.68
N ARG A 67 -5.75 -4.16 21.89
CA ARG A 67 -5.27 -4.85 23.10
C ARG A 67 -6.47 -5.43 23.85
N PHE A 68 -6.28 -6.62 24.40
CA PHE A 68 -7.17 -7.16 25.41
C PHE A 68 -7.03 -6.27 26.66
N VAL A 69 -8.13 -5.65 27.10
CA VAL A 69 -8.13 -4.73 28.23
C VAL A 69 -9.13 -5.21 29.28
N ARG A 70 -8.72 -5.14 30.54
CA ARG A 70 -9.56 -5.42 31.69
C ARG A 70 -10.18 -4.10 32.14
N THR A 71 -11.51 -3.99 32.09
CA THR A 71 -12.22 -2.81 32.58
C THR A 71 -13.27 -3.27 33.58
N ASN A 72 -13.18 -2.81 34.83
CA ASN A 72 -14.12 -3.13 35.92
C ASN A 72 -14.43 -4.64 36.08
N GLY A 73 -13.40 -5.47 36.11
CA GLY A 73 -13.55 -6.92 36.34
C GLY A 73 -13.99 -7.73 35.12
N ASN A 74 -14.45 -7.09 34.04
CA ASN A 74 -14.82 -7.75 32.79
C ASN A 74 -13.69 -7.66 31.75
N TYR A 75 -13.56 -8.76 30.99
CA TYR A 75 -12.61 -8.89 29.89
C TYR A 75 -13.26 -8.42 28.59
N GLY A 76 -12.54 -7.61 27.81
CA GLY A 76 -13.01 -7.17 26.51
C GLY A 76 -11.87 -6.72 25.60
N TYR A 77 -12.15 -6.64 24.30
CA TYR A 77 -11.23 -6.04 23.34
C TYR A 77 -11.39 -4.53 23.36
N ARG A 78 -10.27 -3.80 23.39
CA ARG A 78 -10.29 -2.38 23.06
C ARG A 78 -10.64 -2.24 21.58
N GLN A 79 -11.46 -1.26 21.23
CA GLN A 79 -11.77 -0.95 19.83
C GLN A 79 -10.47 -0.75 19.04
N PRO A 80 -10.41 -1.21 17.77
CA PRO A 80 -9.27 -0.93 16.90
C PRO A 80 -9.09 0.57 16.72
N GLY A 81 -7.86 0.98 16.38
CA GLY A 81 -7.60 2.37 16.05
C GLY A 81 -8.29 2.72 14.74
N ILE A 82 -9.27 3.62 14.76
CA ILE A 82 -9.96 4.09 13.56
C ILE A 82 -9.48 5.50 13.25
N THR A 83 -8.95 5.70 12.04
CA THR A 83 -8.53 7.02 11.55
C THR A 83 -9.25 7.32 10.25
N ASN A 84 -10.01 8.41 10.24
CA ASN A 84 -10.60 8.96 9.02
C ASN A 84 -9.71 10.09 8.52
N LYS A 85 -9.50 10.15 7.21
CA LYS A 85 -8.72 11.21 6.58
C LYS A 85 -9.31 11.55 5.22
N GLN A 86 -9.19 12.81 4.89
CA GLN A 86 -9.41 13.31 3.54
C GLN A 86 -8.04 13.72 2.99
N VAL A 87 -7.71 13.23 1.80
CA VAL A 87 -6.40 13.44 1.18
C VAL A 87 -6.62 14.13 -0.15
N LYS A 88 -5.90 15.23 -0.38
CA LYS A 88 -5.89 15.89 -1.68
C LYS A 88 -5.29 14.96 -2.73
N ILE A 89 -6.00 14.78 -3.84
CA ILE A 89 -5.52 14.02 -4.99
C ILE A 89 -4.36 14.80 -5.59
N ALA A 90 -3.24 14.11 -5.83
CA ALA A 90 -2.08 14.71 -6.47
C ALA A 90 -2.40 15.11 -7.90
N ASP A 91 -1.95 16.31 -8.31
CA ASP A 91 -2.14 16.81 -9.69
C ASP A 91 -1.53 15.87 -10.75
N ARG A 92 -0.52 15.09 -10.36
CA ARG A 92 0.14 14.09 -11.21
C ARG A 92 0.50 12.84 -10.41
N GLY A 93 0.18 11.68 -10.98
CA GLY A 93 0.61 10.38 -10.46
C GLY A 93 -0.23 9.88 -9.27
N PRO A 94 0.24 8.80 -8.61
CA PRO A 94 -0.49 8.14 -7.54
C PRO A 94 -0.53 8.99 -6.25
N THR A 95 -1.68 9.02 -5.59
CA THR A 95 -1.87 9.69 -4.29
C THR A 95 -1.69 8.70 -3.15
N ARG A 96 -0.68 8.91 -2.29
CA ARG A 96 -0.43 7.98 -1.17
C ARG A 96 -1.50 8.13 -0.10
N LEU A 97 -2.27 7.07 0.10
CA LEU A 97 -3.31 7.02 1.12
C LEU A 97 -2.74 6.55 2.45
N PHE A 98 -1.93 5.50 2.46
CA PHE A 98 -1.43 4.88 3.69
C PHE A 98 0.04 4.47 3.52
N HIS A 99 0.80 4.53 4.61
CA HIS A 99 2.14 3.97 4.69
C HIS A 99 2.46 3.51 6.11
N ARG A 100 2.95 2.27 6.24
CA ARG A 100 3.55 1.73 7.47
C ARG A 100 4.44 0.53 7.15
N GLY A 101 5.65 0.52 7.70
CA GLY A 101 6.50 -0.68 7.75
C GLY A 101 6.68 -1.36 6.39
N GLY A 102 7.06 -0.59 5.36
CA GLY A 102 7.24 -1.12 3.99
C GLY A 102 5.94 -1.34 3.19
N CYS A 103 4.77 -1.27 3.82
CA CYS A 103 3.48 -1.34 3.14
C CYS A 103 2.95 0.06 2.83
N SER A 104 2.67 0.33 1.55
CA SER A 104 2.09 1.57 1.06
C SER A 104 0.84 1.30 0.24
N VAL A 105 -0.19 2.11 0.41
CA VAL A 105 -1.41 2.09 -0.41
C VAL A 105 -1.55 3.42 -1.11
N TYR A 106 -1.77 3.36 -2.42
CA TYR A 106 -1.94 4.53 -3.27
C TYR A 106 -3.29 4.48 -3.97
N TYR A 107 -3.91 5.63 -4.13
CA TYR A 107 -4.97 5.85 -5.11
C TYR A 107 -4.35 6.19 -6.46
N VAL A 108 -4.85 5.57 -7.53
CA VAL A 108 -4.38 5.79 -8.89
C VAL A 108 -5.55 6.27 -9.74
N PRO A 109 -5.57 7.57 -10.15
CA PRO A 109 -6.58 8.06 -11.07
C PRO A 109 -6.55 7.25 -12.38
N SER A 110 -7.71 6.77 -12.82
CA SER A 110 -7.83 5.93 -14.01
C SER A 110 -9.21 6.11 -14.63
N MET A 111 -9.25 6.37 -15.93
CA MET A 111 -10.52 6.53 -16.68
C MET A 111 -11.30 5.22 -16.81
N ASP A 112 -10.61 4.07 -16.67
CA ASP A 112 -11.21 2.74 -16.81
C ASP A 112 -11.88 2.23 -15.51
N THR A 113 -11.79 2.98 -14.41
CA THR A 113 -12.40 2.59 -13.13
C THR A 113 -13.88 2.89 -13.13
N ARG A 114 -14.71 1.96 -12.64
CA ARG A 114 -16.16 2.14 -12.53
C ARG A 114 -16.50 3.32 -11.61
N MET A 115 -17.62 4.00 -11.86
CA MET A 115 -18.01 5.19 -11.07
C MET A 115 -18.12 4.95 -9.56
N ASN A 116 -18.51 3.74 -9.14
CA ASN A 116 -18.63 3.34 -7.73
C ASN A 116 -17.37 2.63 -7.21
N HIS A 117 -16.24 2.75 -7.89
CA HIS A 117 -14.99 2.10 -7.55
C HIS A 117 -13.83 3.10 -7.46
N ALA A 118 -12.75 2.68 -6.80
CA ALA A 118 -11.46 3.35 -6.79
C ALA A 118 -10.37 2.36 -7.17
N LYS A 119 -9.44 2.79 -8.03
CA LYS A 119 -8.24 2.00 -8.32
C LYS A 119 -7.19 2.26 -7.25
N LEU A 120 -6.75 1.21 -6.60
CA LEU A 120 -5.70 1.25 -5.58
C LEU A 120 -4.48 0.46 -6.04
N GLU A 121 -3.30 0.93 -5.66
CA GLU A 121 -2.07 0.15 -5.72
C GLU A 121 -1.56 -0.12 -4.30
N VAL A 122 -1.37 -1.40 -3.97
CA VAL A 122 -0.74 -1.82 -2.71
C VAL A 122 0.68 -2.28 -3.02
N LYS A 123 1.66 -1.63 -2.39
CA LYS A 123 3.09 -1.99 -2.50
C LYS A 123 3.57 -2.46 -1.14
N VAL A 124 4.20 -3.64 -1.08
CA VAL A 124 4.80 -4.18 0.14
C VAL A 124 6.26 -4.49 -0.14
N GLU A 125 7.14 -3.82 0.61
CA GLU A 125 8.58 -4.05 0.61
C GLU A 125 8.92 -5.02 1.74
N HIS A 126 9.74 -6.03 1.42
CA HIS A 126 10.26 -7.03 2.36
C HIS A 126 11.75 -6.81 2.58
#